data_AF-A0A4S4K7F0-F1
#
_entry.id   AF-A0A4S4K7F0-F1
#
_cell.length_a   1.000
_cell.length_b   1.000
_cell.length_c   1.000
_cell.angle_alpha   90.00
_cell.angle_beta   90.00
_cell.angle_gamma   90.00
#
_symmetry.space_group_name_H-M   'P 1'
#
loop_
_entity.id
_entity.type
_entity.pdbx_description
1 polymer ?
#
loop_
_entity_poly.entity_id
_entity_poly.type
_entity_poly.pdbx_seq_one_letter_code
_entity_poly.pdbx_strand_id
1 'polypeptide(L)'
;MLSEDSDNESIHQLTINEHFAKAFEYRKEREELQKLKDKYGSDVDEGEEDEEDSEDAESEDEDGEELTPAVDAAILRTLARIKRKDPEIYEQGMDVFEEEIKKTGKHKLSKRADKDKSKPLTFRQHALASALNPTSRSPSPEPLTHIEEQKALRNETITAFHTAVDIEDDEDDLLVPREKTKDELERQDEEYRDFLQREVGEDLSTLITIEDNGVLDEPAQREEEEPKEKKKKRDKKA
;
A
#
# COMPACT_ATOMS: atom_id res chain seq x y z
N MET A 1 -17.06 -89.93 -18.82
CA MET A 1 -17.80 -89.95 -20.09
C MET A 1 -18.36 -88.56 -20.27
N LEU A 2 -18.04 -87.96 -21.41
CA LEU A 2 -18.36 -86.59 -21.83
C LEU A 2 -19.78 -86.58 -22.42
N SER A 3 -20.59 -85.58 -22.05
CA SER A 3 -21.77 -85.15 -22.83
C SER A 3 -21.95 -83.64 -22.64
N GLU A 4 -21.26 -82.88 -23.49
CA GLU A 4 -21.47 -81.47 -23.77
C GLU A 4 -22.93 -81.24 -24.22
N ASP A 5 -23.67 -80.38 -23.51
CA ASP A 5 -24.86 -79.74 -24.06
C ASP A 5 -24.45 -78.31 -24.45
N SER A 6 -24.31 -78.13 -25.75
CA SER A 6 -23.81 -76.93 -26.42
C SER A 6 -24.94 -75.91 -26.55
N ASP A 7 -25.19 -75.13 -25.50
CA ASP A 7 -26.03 -73.93 -25.60
C ASP A 7 -25.24 -72.81 -26.29
N ASN A 8 -25.48 -72.75 -27.59
CA ASN A 8 -25.12 -71.73 -28.57
C ASN A 8 -25.10 -70.30 -27.98
N GLU A 9 -23.91 -69.78 -27.64
CA GLU A 9 -23.72 -68.36 -27.33
C GLU A 9 -24.03 -67.54 -28.59
N SER A 10 -25.27 -67.05 -28.68
CA SER A 10 -25.64 -66.01 -29.62
C SER A 10 -24.88 -64.74 -29.26
N ILE A 11 -23.70 -64.57 -29.86
CA ILE A 11 -22.95 -63.32 -29.86
C ILE A 11 -23.82 -62.27 -30.54
N HIS A 12 -24.67 -61.61 -29.76
CA HIS A 12 -25.49 -60.50 -30.24
C HIS A 12 -24.57 -59.33 -30.53
N GLN A 13 -24.44 -58.95 -31.80
CA GLN A 13 -23.73 -57.75 -32.22
C GLN A 13 -24.45 -56.54 -31.60
N LEU A 14 -23.84 -55.91 -30.58
CA LEU A 14 -24.39 -54.70 -29.97
C LEU A 14 -24.15 -53.51 -30.91
N THR A 15 -25.23 -52.97 -31.47
CA THR A 15 -25.18 -51.75 -32.29
C THR A 15 -25.59 -50.56 -31.43
N ILE A 16 -24.76 -49.52 -31.39
CA ILE A 16 -25.06 -48.29 -30.66
C ILE A 16 -26.15 -47.52 -31.40
N ASN A 17 -27.17 -47.07 -30.67
CA ASN A 17 -28.17 -46.17 -31.22
C ASN A 17 -27.60 -44.75 -31.27
N GLU A 18 -27.16 -44.33 -32.46
CA GLU A 18 -26.57 -43.00 -32.68
C GLU A 18 -27.49 -41.85 -32.29
N HIS A 19 -28.80 -42.01 -32.48
CA HIS A 19 -29.78 -40.97 -32.14
C HIS A 19 -29.90 -40.80 -30.62
N PHE A 20 -29.79 -41.90 -29.87
CA PHE A 20 -29.77 -41.84 -28.42
C PHE A 20 -28.46 -41.25 -27.89
N ALA A 21 -27.32 -41.62 -28.48
CA ALA A 21 -26.01 -41.07 -28.09
C ALA A 21 -25.97 -39.55 -28.23
N LYS A 22 -26.40 -39.01 -29.40
CA LYS A 22 -26.48 -37.57 -29.64
C LYS A 22 -27.42 -36.85 -28.67
N ALA A 23 -28.59 -37.43 -28.41
CA ALA A 23 -29.56 -36.85 -27.47
C ALA A 23 -29.05 -36.89 -26.02
N PHE A 24 -28.28 -37.92 -25.65
CA PHE A 24 -27.67 -38.05 -24.34
C PHE A 24 -26.55 -37.03 -24.15
N GLU A 25 -25.66 -36.87 -25.13
CA GLU A 25 -24.60 -35.85 -25.13
C GLU A 25 -25.19 -34.46 -24.94
N TYR A 26 -26.19 -34.09 -25.74
CA TYR A 26 -26.85 -32.78 -25.62
C TYR A 26 -27.50 -32.55 -24.26
N ARG A 27 -28.15 -33.57 -23.69
CA ARG A 27 -28.73 -33.47 -22.33
C ARG A 27 -27.66 -33.34 -21.26
N LYS A 28 -26.56 -34.07 -21.40
CA LYS A 28 -25.45 -34.07 -20.43
C LYS A 28 -24.72 -32.75 -20.45
N GLU A 29 -24.44 -32.20 -21.64
CA GLU A 29 -23.84 -30.89 -21.82
C GLU A 29 -24.68 -29.79 -21.18
N ARG A 30 -26.01 -29.81 -21.39
CA ARG A 30 -26.92 -28.86 -20.73
C ARG A 30 -26.97 -29.00 -19.21
N GLU A 31 -26.97 -30.22 -18.70
CA GLU A 31 -26.94 -30.49 -17.26
C GLU A 31 -25.62 -29.98 -16.63
N GLU A 32 -24.49 -30.17 -17.31
CA GLU A 32 -23.20 -29.68 -16.84
C GLU A 32 -23.09 -28.17 -16.90
N LEU A 33 -23.57 -27.54 -17.98
CA LEU A 33 -23.67 -26.08 -18.05
C LEU A 33 -24.56 -25.51 -16.95
N GLN A 34 -25.74 -26.10 -16.72
CA GLN A 34 -26.62 -25.66 -15.64
C GLN A 34 -25.95 -25.83 -14.27
N LYS A 35 -25.26 -26.96 -14.03
CA LYS A 35 -24.50 -27.19 -12.79
C LYS A 35 -23.34 -26.22 -12.63
N LEU A 36 -22.71 -25.77 -13.72
CA LEU A 36 -21.69 -24.71 -13.68
C LEU A 36 -22.33 -23.37 -13.32
N LYS A 37 -23.45 -23.01 -13.98
CA LYS A 37 -24.19 -21.77 -13.71
C LYS A 37 -24.69 -21.72 -12.27
N ASP A 38 -25.22 -22.81 -11.73
CA ASP A 38 -25.66 -22.90 -10.34
C ASP A 38 -24.50 -22.79 -9.33
N LYS A 39 -23.27 -23.14 -9.73
CA LYS A 39 -22.08 -23.10 -8.87
C LYS A 39 -21.32 -21.78 -8.91
N TYR A 40 -21.22 -21.17 -10.10
CA TYR A 40 -20.35 -20.03 -10.36
C TYR A 40 -21.14 -18.75 -10.69
N GLY A 41 -22.48 -18.83 -10.80
CA GLY A 41 -23.33 -17.71 -11.20
C GLY A 41 -23.63 -17.72 -12.71
N SER A 42 -24.69 -17.02 -13.11
CA SER A 42 -25.09 -16.82 -14.52
C SER A 42 -24.18 -15.85 -15.29
N ASP A 43 -23.25 -15.21 -14.58
CA ASP A 43 -22.38 -14.12 -15.02
C ASP A 43 -21.27 -14.54 -16.00
N VAL A 44 -21.17 -15.83 -16.30
CA VAL A 44 -20.13 -16.38 -17.20
C VAL A 44 -20.57 -16.41 -18.67
N ASP A 45 -21.88 -16.24 -18.96
CA ASP A 45 -22.47 -16.49 -20.30
C ASP A 45 -23.29 -15.33 -20.84
N GLU A 46 -23.50 -14.27 -20.06
CA GLU A 46 -24.02 -13.01 -20.60
C GLU A 46 -22.81 -12.14 -20.91
N GLY A 47 -22.68 -11.77 -22.19
CA GLY A 47 -21.65 -10.86 -22.67
C GLY A 47 -21.87 -9.46 -22.13
N GLU A 48 -21.73 -9.31 -20.83
CA GLU A 48 -21.31 -8.07 -20.25
C GLU A 48 -19.85 -7.94 -20.65
N GLU A 49 -19.63 -7.15 -21.70
CA GLU A 49 -18.62 -6.10 -21.69
C GLU A 49 -18.80 -5.28 -20.40
N ASP A 50 -18.65 -5.91 -19.23
CA ASP A 50 -18.58 -5.24 -17.96
C ASP A 50 -17.17 -4.70 -17.95
N GLU A 51 -17.15 -3.45 -18.40
CA GLU A 51 -16.16 -2.43 -18.14
C GLU A 51 -14.88 -3.05 -17.60
N GLU A 52 -13.89 -3.18 -18.50
CA GLU A 52 -12.52 -2.93 -18.10
C GLU A 52 -12.53 -1.56 -17.41
N ASP A 53 -12.94 -1.53 -16.13
CA ASP A 53 -12.37 -0.66 -15.13
C ASP A 53 -10.93 -1.13 -15.03
N SER A 54 -10.19 -0.77 -16.07
CA SER A 54 -8.81 -0.46 -15.98
C SER A 54 -8.76 0.63 -14.93
N GLU A 55 -8.74 0.18 -13.66
CA GLU A 55 -7.90 0.76 -12.64
C GLU A 55 -6.50 0.76 -13.27
N ASP A 56 -6.29 1.76 -14.13
CA ASP A 56 -5.00 2.23 -14.57
C ASP A 56 -4.32 2.54 -13.25
N ALA A 57 -3.56 1.55 -12.79
CA ALA A 57 -2.84 1.60 -11.55
C ALA A 57 -1.98 2.84 -11.66
N GLU A 58 -2.42 3.94 -11.05
CA GLU A 58 -1.72 5.21 -11.11
C GLU A 58 -0.30 4.93 -10.64
N SER A 59 0.63 4.93 -11.59
CA SER A 59 2.05 4.70 -11.35
C SER A 59 2.70 5.93 -10.71
N GLU A 60 1.91 6.88 -10.21
CA GLU A 60 2.36 8.15 -9.65
C GLU A 60 3.12 7.96 -8.32
N ASP A 61 2.94 6.81 -7.65
CA ASP A 61 3.70 6.44 -6.45
C ASP A 61 5.07 5.81 -6.72
N GLU A 62 5.40 5.43 -7.97
CA GLU A 62 6.69 4.78 -8.28
C GLU A 62 7.85 5.80 -8.39
N ASP A 63 7.55 7.04 -8.79
CA ASP A 63 8.56 8.11 -8.94
C ASP A 63 8.91 8.84 -7.63
N GLY A 64 8.15 8.60 -6.55
CA GLY A 64 8.42 9.16 -5.21
C GLY A 64 9.61 8.51 -4.49
N GLU A 65 10.11 7.37 -4.99
CA GLU A 65 11.23 6.64 -4.38
C GLU A 65 12.55 7.43 -4.41
N GLU A 66 12.71 8.40 -5.30
CA GLU A 66 13.96 9.18 -5.42
C GLU A 66 14.05 10.38 -4.45
N LEU A 67 12.95 10.75 -3.77
CA LEU A 67 12.90 11.81 -2.75
C LEU A 67 13.51 11.35 -1.41
N THR A 68 14.78 10.93 -1.43
CA THR A 68 15.50 10.44 -0.26
C THR A 68 16.53 11.47 0.25
N PRO A 69 16.77 11.54 1.58
CA PRO A 69 17.81 12.41 2.13
C PRO A 69 19.20 12.16 1.54
N ALA A 70 19.48 10.92 1.14
CA ALA A 70 20.73 10.55 0.50
C ALA A 70 20.89 11.20 -0.89
N VAL A 71 19.82 11.24 -1.69
CA VAL A 71 19.80 11.94 -2.98
C VAL A 71 19.95 13.45 -2.77
N ASP A 72 19.26 14.02 -1.79
CA ASP A 72 19.40 15.45 -1.46
C ASP A 72 20.84 15.83 -1.07
N ALA A 73 21.52 14.98 -0.29
CA ALA A 73 22.92 15.19 0.05
C ALA A 73 23.85 15.11 -1.17
N ALA A 74 23.59 14.19 -2.12
CA ALA A 74 24.31 14.14 -3.39
C ALA A 74 24.10 15.43 -4.21
N ILE A 75 22.86 15.91 -4.31
CA ILE A 75 22.53 17.15 -5.02
C ILE A 75 23.28 18.33 -4.39
N LEU A 76 23.26 18.47 -3.07
CA LEU A 76 23.94 19.56 -2.38
C LEU A 76 25.47 19.48 -2.53
N ARG A 77 26.05 18.28 -2.51
CA ARG A 77 27.48 18.06 -2.75
C ARG A 77 27.89 18.46 -4.18
N THR A 78 27.08 18.12 -5.18
CA THR A 78 27.35 18.53 -6.58
C THR A 78 27.22 20.04 -6.75
N LEU A 79 26.20 20.67 -6.16
CA LEU A 79 26.05 22.13 -6.15
C LEU A 79 27.24 22.83 -5.47
N ALA A 80 27.77 22.27 -4.38
CA ALA A 80 28.97 22.78 -3.70
C ALA A 80 30.17 22.87 -4.65
N ARG A 81 30.43 21.78 -5.36
CA ARG A 81 31.53 21.68 -6.33
C ARG A 81 31.32 22.63 -7.52
N ILE A 82 30.08 22.79 -8.00
CA ILE A 82 29.73 23.77 -9.05
C ILE A 82 29.99 25.20 -8.56
N LYS A 83 29.57 25.54 -7.33
CA LYS A 83 29.78 26.88 -6.75
C LYS A 83 31.27 27.23 -6.60
N ARG A 84 32.10 26.24 -6.27
CA ARG A 84 33.57 26.37 -6.20
C ARG A 84 34.27 26.38 -7.54
N LYS A 85 33.55 26.07 -8.62
CA LYS A 85 34.09 25.89 -9.97
C LYS A 85 35.18 24.82 -10.02
N ASP A 86 34.94 23.69 -9.35
CA ASP A 86 35.88 22.58 -9.36
C ASP A 86 36.04 22.05 -10.79
N PRO A 87 37.28 21.98 -11.34
CA PRO A 87 37.51 21.65 -12.74
C PRO A 87 37.06 20.23 -13.09
N GLU A 88 37.08 19.32 -12.12
CA GLU A 88 36.71 17.90 -12.27
C GLU A 88 35.28 17.71 -12.80
N ILE A 89 34.31 18.56 -12.42
CA ILE A 89 32.92 18.44 -12.91
C ILE A 89 32.81 18.79 -14.40
N TYR A 90 33.67 19.68 -14.88
CA TYR A 90 33.58 20.22 -16.23
C TYR A 90 34.39 19.42 -17.25
N GLU A 91 35.16 18.41 -16.81
CA GLU A 91 35.88 17.52 -17.70
C GLU A 91 34.91 16.59 -18.45
N GLN A 92 34.98 16.61 -19.78
CA GLN A 92 34.16 15.75 -20.64
C GLN A 92 34.56 14.28 -20.44
N GLY A 93 33.74 13.54 -19.70
CA GLY A 93 33.95 12.11 -19.43
C GLY A 93 33.77 11.69 -17.98
N MET A 94 33.58 12.65 -17.05
CA MET A 94 33.23 12.33 -15.66
C MET A 94 31.71 12.27 -15.50
N ASP A 95 31.18 11.10 -15.15
CA ASP A 95 29.78 10.96 -14.75
C ASP A 95 29.65 11.22 -13.24
N VAL A 96 29.32 12.46 -12.91
CA VAL A 96 29.19 12.94 -11.53
C VAL A 96 28.01 12.25 -10.83
N PHE A 97 26.93 11.95 -11.57
CA PHE A 97 25.76 11.28 -10.99
C PHE A 97 26.11 9.85 -10.58
N GLU A 98 26.82 9.10 -11.43
CA GLU A 98 27.30 7.77 -11.07
C GLU A 98 28.28 7.76 -9.88
N GLU A 99 29.16 8.76 -9.78
CA GLU A 99 30.10 8.88 -8.66
C GLU A 99 29.34 9.10 -7.34
N GLU A 100 28.35 9.98 -7.36
CA GLU A 100 27.56 10.33 -6.18
C GLU A 100 26.63 9.18 -5.76
N ILE A 101 25.99 8.48 -6.70
CA ILE A 101 25.21 7.26 -6.43
C ILE A 101 26.08 6.16 -5.79
N LYS A 102 27.36 6.06 -6.19
CA LYS A 102 28.31 5.11 -5.57
C LYS A 102 28.69 5.52 -4.14
N LYS A 103 28.73 6.82 -3.82
CA LYS A 103 29.04 7.33 -2.48
C LYS A 103 27.87 7.24 -1.51
N THR A 104 26.68 7.63 -1.95
CA THR A 104 25.45 7.57 -1.14
C THR A 104 24.96 6.14 -0.96
N GLY A 105 25.41 5.24 -1.85
CA GLY A 105 25.10 3.82 -1.81
C GLY A 105 23.69 3.57 -2.34
N LYS A 106 23.50 2.48 -3.10
CA LYS A 106 22.16 2.03 -3.48
C LYS A 106 21.35 1.84 -2.20
N HIS A 107 20.26 2.59 -2.07
CA HIS A 107 19.40 2.59 -0.88
C HIS A 107 19.08 1.14 -0.54
N LYS A 108 19.61 0.64 0.58
CA LYS A 108 19.25 -0.69 1.05
C LYS A 108 17.83 -0.53 1.58
N LEU A 109 16.86 -0.94 0.78
CA LEU A 109 15.49 -1.21 1.24
C LEU A 109 15.60 -1.85 2.62
N SER A 110 14.90 -1.26 3.58
CA SER A 110 14.97 -1.66 4.98
C SER A 110 14.91 -3.20 5.06
N LYS A 111 15.93 -3.80 5.68
CA LYS A 111 15.96 -5.25 5.82
C LYS A 111 14.72 -5.63 6.61
N ARG A 112 13.76 -6.30 5.95
CA ARG A 112 12.61 -6.94 6.59
C ARG A 112 13.13 -7.71 7.80
N ALA A 113 12.54 -7.45 8.97
CA ALA A 113 12.92 -8.09 10.21
C ALA A 113 13.01 -9.62 10.04
N ASP A 114 13.96 -10.24 10.74
CA ASP A 114 14.12 -11.70 10.77
C ASP A 114 12.78 -12.34 11.18
N LYS A 115 12.07 -12.89 10.18
CA LYS A 115 10.86 -13.66 10.45
C LYS A 115 11.24 -14.89 11.25
N ASP A 116 10.42 -15.20 12.26
CA ASP A 116 10.58 -16.40 13.07
C ASP A 116 10.82 -17.63 12.18
N LYS A 117 11.89 -18.37 12.45
CA LYS A 117 12.27 -19.59 11.70
C LYS A 117 11.39 -20.80 12.05
N SER A 118 10.24 -20.56 12.68
CA SER A 118 9.27 -21.61 12.95
C SER A 118 8.69 -22.09 11.62
N LYS A 119 8.38 -23.39 11.55
CA LYS A 119 7.77 -23.95 10.35
C LYS A 119 6.39 -23.29 10.19
N PRO A 120 6.07 -22.72 9.02
CA PRO A 120 4.74 -22.15 8.80
C PRO A 120 3.71 -23.27 8.98
N LEU A 121 2.70 -23.01 9.82
CA LEU A 121 1.61 -23.95 10.04
C LEU A 121 0.78 -24.04 8.77
N THR A 122 0.85 -25.19 8.09
CA THR A 122 0.05 -25.40 6.87
C THR A 122 -1.40 -25.71 7.24
N PHE A 123 -2.35 -25.28 6.42
CA PHE A 123 -3.78 -25.55 6.63
C PHE A 123 -4.07 -27.04 6.87
N ARG A 124 -3.42 -27.93 6.11
CA ARG A 124 -3.52 -29.37 6.27
C ARG A 124 -3.05 -29.86 7.65
N GLN A 125 -1.97 -29.29 8.19
CA GLN A 125 -1.49 -29.62 9.54
C GLN A 125 -2.44 -29.11 10.61
N HIS A 126 -3.02 -27.92 10.44
CA HIS A 126 -4.03 -27.38 11.35
C HIS A 126 -5.30 -28.25 11.38
N ALA A 127 -5.84 -28.61 10.21
CA ALA A 127 -7.01 -29.48 10.10
C ALA A 127 -6.78 -30.86 10.73
N LEU A 128 -5.60 -31.46 10.50
CA LEU A 128 -5.23 -32.74 11.08
C LEU A 128 -5.09 -32.65 12.61
N ALA A 129 -4.45 -31.60 13.13
CA ALA A 129 -4.30 -31.38 14.56
C ALA A 129 -5.63 -31.14 15.27
N SER A 130 -6.57 -30.44 14.61
CA SER A 130 -7.94 -30.23 15.08
C SER A 130 -8.73 -31.55 15.12
N ALA A 131 -8.60 -32.39 14.07
CA ALA A 131 -9.24 -33.70 14.02
C ALA A 131 -8.68 -34.70 15.05
N LEU A 132 -7.39 -34.62 15.38
CA LEU A 132 -6.74 -35.49 16.37
C LEU A 132 -7.05 -35.12 17.82
N ASN A 133 -7.38 -33.85 18.10
CA ASN A 133 -7.66 -33.35 19.45
C ASN A 133 -9.12 -32.86 19.58
N PRO A 134 -10.13 -33.76 19.54
CA PRO A 134 -11.55 -33.40 19.58
C PRO A 134 -12.08 -33.11 21.00
N THR A 135 -11.24 -32.62 21.92
CA THR A 135 -11.62 -32.42 23.33
C THR A 135 -12.57 -31.23 23.56
N SER A 136 -12.89 -30.42 22.55
CA SER A 136 -13.98 -29.45 22.62
C SER A 136 -15.30 -30.12 22.25
N ARG A 137 -15.96 -30.66 23.28
CA ARG A 137 -17.27 -31.32 23.22
C ARG A 137 -18.41 -30.29 23.04
N SER A 138 -18.41 -29.59 21.92
CA SER A 138 -19.60 -28.91 21.40
C SER A 138 -19.86 -29.41 19.98
N PRO A 139 -21.13 -29.47 19.53
CA PRO A 139 -21.43 -29.74 18.13
C PRO A 139 -20.79 -28.60 17.34
N SER A 140 -19.70 -28.88 16.63
CA SER A 140 -19.23 -27.95 15.63
C SER A 140 -20.36 -27.83 14.61
N PRO A 141 -20.85 -26.62 14.29
CA PRO A 141 -21.77 -26.45 13.18
C PRO A 141 -21.14 -27.09 11.93
N GLU A 142 -21.98 -27.61 11.05
CA GLU A 142 -21.54 -28.13 9.75
C GLU A 142 -20.58 -27.11 9.11
N PRO A 143 -19.45 -27.56 8.53
CA PRO A 143 -18.48 -26.63 7.95
C PRO A 143 -19.20 -25.80 6.89
N LEU A 144 -19.23 -24.48 7.10
CA LEU A 144 -19.80 -23.51 6.17
C LEU A 144 -19.10 -23.68 4.82
N THR A 145 -19.81 -23.35 3.74
CA THR A 145 -19.15 -23.31 2.43
C THR A 145 -18.06 -22.23 2.44
N HIS A 146 -17.02 -22.38 1.61
CA HIS A 146 -15.94 -21.40 1.57
C HIS A 146 -16.43 -19.96 1.33
N ILE A 147 -17.46 -19.80 0.51
CA ILE A 147 -18.10 -18.51 0.20
C ILE A 147 -18.79 -17.94 1.45
N GLU A 148 -19.50 -18.78 2.19
CA GLU A 148 -20.20 -18.41 3.40
C GLU A 148 -19.23 -18.08 4.55
N GLU A 149 -18.14 -18.83 4.67
CA GLU A 149 -17.04 -18.55 5.59
C GLU A 149 -16.37 -17.21 5.26
N GLN A 150 -16.02 -16.95 3.99
CA GLN A 150 -15.46 -15.67 3.58
C GLN A 150 -16.41 -14.50 3.87
N LYS A 151 -17.71 -14.68 3.62
CA LYS A 151 -18.71 -13.67 3.92
C LYS A 151 -18.82 -13.41 5.42
N ALA A 152 -18.82 -14.46 6.23
CA ALA A 152 -18.84 -14.35 7.69
C ALA A 152 -17.59 -13.62 8.22
N LEU A 153 -16.40 -13.98 7.72
CA LEU A 153 -15.14 -13.30 8.04
C LEU A 153 -15.14 -11.84 7.64
N ARG A 154 -15.58 -11.51 6.41
CA ARG A 154 -15.70 -10.12 5.95
C ARG A 154 -16.61 -9.34 6.87
N ASN A 155 -17.80 -9.86 7.16
CA ASN A 155 -18.74 -9.21 8.06
C ASN A 155 -18.16 -9.03 9.46
N GLU A 156 -17.53 -10.06 10.03
CA GLU A 156 -16.87 -9.99 11.34
C GLU A 156 -15.79 -8.89 11.35
N THR A 157 -14.93 -8.85 10.34
CA THR A 157 -13.89 -7.82 10.23
C THR A 157 -14.49 -6.43 10.13
N ILE A 158 -15.47 -6.22 9.25
CA ILE A 158 -16.18 -4.94 9.09
C ILE A 158 -16.81 -4.52 10.43
N THR A 159 -17.49 -5.43 11.12
CA THR A 159 -18.06 -5.13 12.44
C THR A 159 -16.99 -4.86 13.50
N ALA A 160 -15.86 -5.56 13.48
CA ALA A 160 -14.75 -5.32 14.41
C ALA A 160 -14.13 -3.94 14.18
N PHE A 161 -14.02 -3.51 12.93
CA PHE A 161 -13.57 -2.17 12.57
C PHE A 161 -14.57 -1.10 13.00
N HIS A 162 -15.87 -1.27 12.73
CA HIS A 162 -16.89 -0.30 13.17
C HIS A 162 -17.02 -0.24 14.70
N THR A 163 -17.02 -1.38 15.39
CA THR A 163 -17.14 -1.42 16.87
C THR A 163 -15.89 -0.91 17.59
N ALA A 164 -14.69 -1.09 17.03
CA ALA A 164 -13.48 -0.51 17.59
C ALA A 164 -13.44 1.02 17.47
N VAL A 165 -14.27 1.61 16.60
CA VAL A 165 -14.29 3.03 16.26
C VAL A 165 -15.60 3.72 16.70
N ASP A 166 -16.38 3.11 17.61
CA ASP A 166 -17.54 3.73 18.28
C ASP A 166 -17.14 4.88 19.26
N ILE A 167 -16.40 5.88 18.76
CA ILE A 167 -16.17 7.19 19.37
C ILE A 167 -16.56 8.24 18.33
N GLU A 168 -17.86 8.44 18.18
CA GLU A 168 -18.56 9.70 17.84
C GLU A 168 -18.09 10.61 16.68
N ASP A 169 -17.34 10.16 15.68
CA ASP A 169 -17.12 10.97 14.47
C ASP A 169 -17.23 10.15 13.17
N ASP A 170 -17.91 10.76 12.20
CA ASP A 170 -18.38 10.34 10.88
C ASP A 170 -17.79 9.06 10.23
N GLU A 171 -18.71 8.24 9.68
CA GLU A 171 -18.52 6.90 9.11
C GLU A 171 -17.48 6.77 7.96
N ASP A 172 -16.87 7.87 7.52
CA ASP A 172 -15.98 7.92 6.35
C ASP A 172 -14.47 8.11 6.69
N ASP A 173 -14.10 8.34 7.96
CA ASP A 173 -12.73 8.76 8.34
C ASP A 173 -11.92 7.70 9.13
N LEU A 174 -12.23 6.41 8.96
CA LEU A 174 -11.55 5.31 9.68
C LEU A 174 -10.03 5.22 9.41
N LEU A 175 -9.54 5.80 8.29
CA LEU A 175 -8.13 5.86 7.92
C LEU A 175 -7.71 7.22 7.34
N VAL A 176 -7.88 8.30 8.11
CA VAL A 176 -7.30 9.60 7.73
C VAL A 176 -5.78 9.57 7.94
N PRO A 177 -4.98 10.00 6.94
CA PRO A 177 -3.57 10.25 7.14
C PRO A 177 -3.37 11.19 8.33
N ARG A 178 -2.60 10.77 9.35
CA ARG A 178 -2.34 11.62 10.49
C ARG A 178 -1.55 12.86 10.03
N GLU A 179 -2.16 14.04 10.18
CA GLU A 179 -1.41 15.29 10.05
C GLU A 179 -0.32 15.31 11.13
N LYS A 180 0.94 15.41 10.69
CA LYS A 180 2.07 15.56 11.61
C LYS A 180 1.90 16.87 12.37
N THR A 181 2.12 16.84 13.69
CA THR A 181 2.10 18.08 14.48
C THR A 181 3.27 18.96 14.06
N LYS A 182 3.16 20.29 14.24
CA LYS A 182 4.26 21.23 13.92
C LYS A 182 5.56 20.86 14.63
N ASP A 183 5.47 20.43 15.88
CA ASP A 183 6.61 19.97 16.69
C ASP A 183 7.27 18.71 16.11
N GLU A 184 6.47 17.75 15.61
CA GLU A 184 6.99 16.56 14.94
C GLU A 184 7.65 16.89 13.59
N LEU A 185 7.08 17.85 12.85
CA LEU A 185 7.64 18.33 11.59
C LEU A 185 8.98 19.05 11.82
N GLU A 186 9.01 19.99 12.77
CA GLU A 186 10.22 20.73 13.15
C GLU A 186 11.34 19.79 13.59
N ARG A 187 11.02 18.76 14.38
CA ARG A 187 11.98 17.74 14.77
C ARG A 187 12.50 16.92 13.58
N GLN A 188 11.63 16.54 12.65
CA GLN A 188 12.04 15.83 11.43
C GLN A 188 12.94 16.72 10.56
N ASP A 189 12.61 18.00 10.46
CA ASP A 189 13.40 18.99 9.73
C ASP A 189 14.78 19.18 10.38
N GLU A 190 14.87 19.24 11.71
CA GLU A 190 16.14 19.29 12.43
C GLU A 190 16.98 18.02 12.21
N GLU A 191 16.38 16.84 12.37
CA GLU A 191 17.05 15.55 12.13
C GLU A 191 17.54 15.44 10.67
N TYR A 192 16.75 15.95 9.73
CA TYR A 192 17.11 16.01 8.30
C TYR A 192 18.25 17.01 8.05
N ARG A 193 18.22 18.20 8.67
CA ARG A 193 19.30 19.20 8.57
C ARG A 193 20.62 18.64 9.13
N ASP A 194 20.57 17.98 10.28
CA ASP A 194 21.71 17.33 10.89
C ASP A 194 22.27 16.20 10.01
N PHE A 195 21.38 15.41 9.39
CA PHE A 195 21.75 14.38 8.42
C PHE A 195 22.47 14.99 7.21
N LEU A 196 21.89 16.04 6.61
CA LEU A 196 22.51 16.72 5.48
C LEU A 196 23.87 17.30 5.87
N GLN A 197 23.99 17.95 7.03
CA GLN A 197 25.24 18.54 7.48
C GLN A 197 26.33 17.49 7.65
N ARG A 198 25.96 16.30 8.14
CA ARG A 198 26.88 15.17 8.26
C ARG A 198 27.33 14.63 6.89
N GLU A 199 26.42 14.52 5.93
CA GLU A 199 26.69 13.87 4.64
C GLU A 199 27.36 14.82 3.63
N VAL A 200 27.02 16.11 3.67
CA VAL A 200 27.54 17.15 2.76
C VAL A 200 28.77 17.87 3.34
N GLY A 201 28.90 17.93 4.67
CA GLY A 201 29.96 18.66 5.38
C GLY A 201 29.60 20.09 5.75
N GLU A 202 30.58 20.87 6.24
CA GLU A 202 30.38 22.21 6.84
C GLU A 202 29.88 23.30 5.86
N ASP A 203 29.84 23.02 4.55
CA ASP A 203 29.60 24.03 3.52
C ASP A 203 28.13 24.29 3.18
N LEU A 204 27.18 23.57 3.79
CA LEU A 204 25.74 23.74 3.55
C LEU A 204 25.25 25.17 3.77
N SER A 205 25.75 25.83 4.82
CA SER A 205 25.37 27.21 5.14
C SER A 205 25.71 28.19 4.01
N THR A 206 26.78 27.90 3.25
CA THR A 206 27.18 28.70 2.10
C THR A 206 26.39 28.36 0.85
N LEU A 207 25.80 27.17 0.75
CA LEU A 207 24.99 26.72 -0.39
C LEU A 207 23.56 27.27 -0.32
N ILE A 208 22.99 27.33 0.89
CA ILE A 208 21.61 27.78 1.16
C ILE A 208 21.56 29.30 1.43
N THR A 209 22.54 30.06 0.94
CA THR A 209 22.40 31.52 0.91
C THR A 209 21.38 31.85 -0.18
N ILE A 210 20.11 31.92 0.20
CA ILE A 210 19.09 32.63 -0.58
C ILE A 210 19.59 34.07 -0.66
N GLU A 211 20.14 34.45 -1.81
CA GLU A 211 20.32 35.86 -2.13
C GLU A 211 18.91 36.44 -2.19
N ASP A 212 18.45 37.00 -1.08
CA ASP A 212 17.31 37.92 -1.02
C ASP A 212 17.68 39.11 -1.91
N ASN A 213 17.37 38.98 -3.21
CA ASN A 213 17.38 40.09 -4.13
C ASN A 213 16.25 41.02 -3.70
N GLY A 214 16.66 42.05 -2.97
CA GLY A 214 15.81 42.94 -2.22
C GLY A 214 14.61 43.48 -3.00
N VAL A 215 13.43 43.22 -2.45
CA VAL A 215 12.42 44.27 -2.31
C VAL A 215 12.69 44.92 -0.96
N LEU A 216 13.47 46.00 -1.00
CA LEU A 216 13.62 46.95 0.10
C LEU A 216 12.24 47.50 0.44
N ASP A 217 11.61 46.96 1.47
CA ASP A 217 10.51 47.64 2.15
C ASP A 217 11.15 48.73 3.03
N GLU A 218 11.03 49.98 2.61
CA GLU A 218 11.48 51.13 3.38
C GLU A 218 10.86 51.09 4.79
N PRO A 219 11.61 51.34 5.87
CA PRO A 219 10.99 51.61 7.15
C PRO A 219 10.34 52.99 7.08
N ALA A 220 9.02 53.01 6.82
CA ALA A 220 8.18 54.16 7.04
C ALA A 220 8.37 54.68 8.47
N GLN A 221 8.90 55.89 8.58
CA GLN A 221 9.03 56.66 9.79
C GLN A 221 7.66 56.74 10.49
N ARG A 222 7.45 55.94 11.53
CA ARG A 222 6.36 56.15 12.49
C ARG A 222 6.89 57.07 13.58
N GLU A 223 6.48 58.33 13.51
CA GLU A 223 6.66 59.30 14.58
C GLU A 223 6.02 58.76 15.87
N GLU A 224 6.83 58.61 16.92
CA GLU A 224 6.36 58.37 18.28
C GLU A 224 5.77 59.68 18.83
N GLU A 225 4.43 59.78 18.92
CA GLU A 225 3.77 60.81 19.72
C GLU A 225 3.80 60.41 21.21
N GLU A 226 4.51 61.20 22.02
CA GLU A 226 4.50 61.12 23.48
C GLU A 226 3.13 61.49 24.09
N PRO A 227 2.63 60.75 25.12
CA PRO A 227 1.45 61.14 25.86
C PRO A 227 1.74 62.24 26.91
N LYS A 228 1.14 63.42 26.72
CA LYS A 228 1.19 64.56 27.67
C LYS A 228 0.39 64.29 28.95
N GLU A 229 1.07 64.17 30.07
CA GLU A 229 0.49 64.23 31.43
C GLU A 229 -0.10 65.62 31.75
N LYS A 230 -1.38 65.65 32.14
CA LYS A 230 -2.08 66.85 32.60
C LYS A 230 -1.74 67.15 34.07
N LYS A 231 -0.89 68.15 34.30
CA LYS A 231 -0.65 68.76 35.63
C LYS A 231 -1.88 69.53 36.10
N LYS A 232 -2.57 69.03 37.14
CA LYS A 232 -3.54 69.78 37.95
C LYS A 232 -2.82 70.89 38.74
N LYS A 233 -3.03 72.15 38.36
CA LYS A 233 -2.76 73.29 39.25
C LYS A 233 -3.95 73.50 40.18
N ARG A 234 -3.67 73.42 41.48
CA ARG A 234 -4.52 73.94 42.56
C ARG A 234 -4.16 75.41 42.72
N ASP A 235 -5.13 76.30 42.54
CA ASP A 235 -5.11 77.64 43.13
C ASP A 235 -6.17 77.73 44.23
N LYS A 236 -5.83 78.45 45.29
CA LYS A 236 -6.56 78.57 46.55
C LYS A 236 -7.04 80.02 46.69
N LYS A 237 -8.29 80.18 47.14
CA LYS A 237 -8.92 81.35 47.83
C LYS A 237 -9.21 82.63 47.03
N ALA A 238 -10.51 82.95 46.95
CA ALA A 238 -11.12 84.00 47.76
C ALA A 238 -12.46 83.46 48.30
#